data_AF-A0A507C4Q3-F1
#
_entry.id   AF-A0A507C4Q3-F1
#
_cell.length_a   1.000
_cell.length_b   1.000
_cell.length_c   1.000
_cell.angle_alpha   90.00
_cell.angle_beta   90.00
_cell.angle_gamma   90.00
#
_symmetry.space_group_name_H-M   'P 1'
#
loop_
_entity.id
_entity.type
_entity.pdbx_description
1 polymer ?
#
loop_
_entity_poly.entity_id
_entity_poly.type
_entity_poly.pdbx_seq_one_letter_code
_entity_poly.pdbx_strand_id
1 'polypeptide(L)'
;MIPAATVLRVSSRLARASTTRTLLASKHTLPDLPYDYNALEPYISADIMKIHHQKHHQTYINNLNVAEEKQHELINKNDLVSQIALQGALKFNGGGHINHSIFWTVMAPPKQGGGEPPKGALLNAINKDFGSLEAFTKSFNASTVAVQGSGWGWLGYNKAAKRLEIVTTANQDPLTQLVPLLGVDVWEHAYYLQYKNVRPDYLDAIWHVINWKSRRGAHDIVQREGSNKVFVRAGPGGRSSVSGHTATVFGSTGFLGRYLVNNLGKRGTQVVVPFRGNDDNKRHLKLMGDLGQIVPLRFDVRDEKSVAECVRHSDVVYNLIGRDYETKNFTYDQVNVDAARTVARIAREEGVSRLIHVSALNADVNSPSKYLRTKALGEEAVLSEFPDATIVRPATCFGYEDRFLNRIGWYLVWPPALPIAGNGMNKIRPVYAPDVTLVLARLLNDSQSMGQVVELPGPTEFYYYSFIKMFCEVTRRSPPIVYIPKQLAKIVPTFMDKLMAFPIDTPDSIERQCIDDRFSKASLSFADYDVTPHTIYETIGQFARLFVSQEYQNAPLNIPRNYSTDAINAAAQ
;
A
#
# COMPACT_ATOMS: atom_id res chain seq x y z
N MET A 1 -41.07 50.89 -31.02
CA MET A 1 -41.37 49.92 -29.94
C MET A 1 -40.17 48.99 -29.86
N ILE A 2 -39.32 48.94 -28.83
CA ILE A 2 -39.39 49.27 -27.40
C ILE A 2 -38.03 49.95 -27.03
N PRO A 3 -37.97 50.88 -26.05
CA PRO A 3 -36.87 51.81 -25.88
C PRO A 3 -35.77 51.35 -24.91
N ALA A 4 -34.73 52.18 -24.86
CA ALA A 4 -33.41 51.98 -24.29
C ALA A 4 -33.32 51.93 -22.75
N ALA A 5 -32.29 51.20 -22.31
CA ALA A 5 -31.37 51.46 -21.20
C ALA A 5 -31.91 51.81 -19.80
N THR A 6 -31.88 50.82 -18.91
CA THR A 6 -31.79 51.02 -17.46
C THR A 6 -30.38 50.68 -16.99
N VAL A 7 -29.63 51.71 -16.61
CA VAL A 7 -28.35 51.58 -15.88
C VAL A 7 -28.68 51.35 -14.42
N LEU A 8 -28.33 50.18 -13.88
CA LEU A 8 -28.32 49.90 -12.44
C LEU A 8 -26.90 49.49 -12.04
N ARG A 9 -26.22 50.43 -11.37
CA ARG A 9 -24.92 50.24 -10.71
C ARG A 9 -25.03 49.10 -9.68
N VAL A 10 -24.37 47.97 -9.94
CA VAL A 10 -24.11 46.96 -8.91
C VAL A 10 -22.83 47.35 -8.18
N SER A 11 -23.00 47.80 -6.95
CA SER A 11 -21.92 48.01 -5.98
C SER A 11 -21.23 46.67 -5.68
N SER A 12 -19.97 46.55 -6.07
CA SER A 12 -19.11 45.42 -5.72
C SER A 12 -18.65 45.52 -4.26
N ARG A 13 -19.48 45.06 -3.32
CA ARG A 13 -18.98 44.64 -2.01
C ARG A 13 -18.41 43.22 -2.13
N LEU A 14 -17.11 43.14 -2.41
CA LEU A 14 -16.31 41.95 -2.16
C LEU A 14 -16.29 41.69 -0.65
N ALA A 15 -17.31 41.01 -0.15
CA ALA A 15 -17.22 40.32 1.13
C ALA A 15 -16.21 39.17 0.93
N ARG A 16 -14.95 39.43 1.28
CA ARG A 16 -13.97 38.38 1.57
C ARG A 16 -14.52 37.63 2.79
N ALA A 17 -15.36 36.63 2.55
CA ALA A 17 -15.64 35.61 3.54
C ALA A 17 -14.32 34.86 3.74
N SER A 18 -13.53 35.28 4.72
CA SER A 18 -12.49 34.45 5.31
C SER A 18 -13.22 33.30 5.99
N THR A 19 -13.48 32.24 5.24
CA THR A 19 -13.83 30.94 5.79
C THR A 19 -12.59 30.40 6.48
N THR A 20 -12.33 30.90 7.69
CA THR A 20 -11.43 30.27 8.65
C THR A 20 -12.11 28.95 9.02
N ARG A 21 -11.87 27.94 8.20
CA ARG A 21 -12.36 26.58 8.40
C ARG A 21 -11.58 26.07 9.61
N THR A 22 -12.20 26.12 10.79
CA THR A 22 -11.69 25.50 12.00
C THR A 22 -11.42 24.03 11.65
N LEU A 23 -10.14 23.67 11.53
CA LEU A 23 -9.70 22.29 11.53
C LEU A 23 -10.23 21.71 12.84
N LEU A 24 -11.30 20.92 12.79
CA LEU A 24 -11.59 19.98 13.86
C LEU A 24 -10.47 18.94 13.82
N ALA A 25 -9.33 19.28 14.43
CA ALA A 25 -8.33 18.31 14.81
C ALA A 25 -9.04 17.28 15.70
N SER A 26 -8.99 16.01 15.32
CA SER A 26 -9.50 14.93 16.17
C SER A 26 -8.73 14.98 17.49
N LYS A 27 -9.45 15.17 18.61
CA LYS A 27 -8.85 15.13 19.95
C LYS A 27 -8.13 13.79 20.17
N HIS A 28 -6.99 13.83 20.84
CA HIS A 28 -6.29 12.61 21.27
C HIS A 28 -7.18 11.81 22.21
N THR A 29 -7.18 10.49 22.06
CA THR A 29 -7.96 9.55 22.87
C THR A 29 -7.06 8.48 23.46
N LEU A 30 -7.48 7.91 24.60
CA LEU A 30 -6.75 6.82 25.23
C LEU A 30 -6.76 5.57 24.33
N PRO A 31 -5.60 5.04 23.90
CA PRO A 31 -5.54 3.81 23.12
C PRO A 31 -6.05 2.62 23.92
N ASP A 32 -6.67 1.63 23.27
CA ASP A 32 -6.96 0.37 23.94
C ASP A 32 -5.67 -0.45 24.14
N LEU A 33 -5.57 -1.16 25.27
CA LEU A 33 -4.46 -2.09 25.51
C LEU A 33 -4.62 -3.33 24.62
N PRO A 34 -3.52 -3.87 24.06
CA PRO A 34 -3.58 -5.07 23.22
C PRO A 34 -3.76 -6.37 24.03
N TYR A 35 -3.82 -6.29 25.36
CA TYR A 35 -3.96 -7.40 26.29
C TYR A 35 -4.70 -6.94 27.56
N ASP A 36 -5.26 -7.90 28.30
CA ASP A 36 -5.96 -7.62 29.56
C ASP A 36 -5.02 -7.06 30.63
N TYR A 37 -5.55 -6.28 31.57
CA TYR A 37 -4.76 -5.62 32.61
C TYR A 37 -3.92 -6.58 33.47
N ASN A 38 -4.40 -7.80 33.73
CA ASN A 38 -3.68 -8.83 34.50
C ASN A 38 -2.80 -9.75 33.64
N ALA A 39 -2.73 -9.54 32.32
CA ALA A 39 -2.11 -10.49 31.41
C ALA A 39 -0.57 -10.51 31.50
N LEU A 40 0.04 -9.51 32.14
CA LEU A 40 1.49 -9.41 32.37
C LEU A 40 1.93 -9.96 33.73
N GLU A 41 1.01 -10.46 34.55
CA GLU A 41 1.33 -11.09 35.83
C GLU A 41 2.15 -12.38 35.63
N PRO A 42 3.10 -12.69 36.54
CA PRO A 42 3.39 -11.99 37.80
C PRO A 42 4.36 -10.80 37.66
N TYR A 43 4.80 -10.44 36.44
CA TYR A 43 5.87 -9.47 36.22
C TYR A 43 5.42 -8.02 36.29
N ILE A 44 4.18 -7.72 35.89
CA ILE A 44 3.56 -6.40 36.12
C ILE A 44 2.12 -6.62 36.57
N SER A 45 1.78 -6.13 37.75
CA SER A 45 0.47 -6.33 38.37
C SER A 45 -0.65 -5.60 37.64
N ALA A 46 -1.86 -6.16 37.71
CA ALA A 46 -3.04 -5.55 37.11
C ALA A 46 -3.34 -4.14 37.64
N ASP A 47 -3.02 -3.86 38.90
CA ASP A 47 -3.25 -2.57 39.52
C ASP A 47 -2.33 -1.48 38.96
N ILE A 48 -1.05 -1.82 38.71
CA ILE A 48 -0.12 -0.92 37.99
C ILE A 48 -0.70 -0.62 36.62
N MET A 49 -1.05 -1.66 35.85
CA MET A 49 -1.53 -1.50 34.47
C MET A 49 -2.78 -0.62 34.41
N LYS A 50 -3.75 -0.82 35.32
CA LYS A 50 -4.97 -0.01 35.37
C LYS A 50 -4.68 1.45 35.68
N ILE A 51 -3.88 1.74 36.70
CA ILE A 51 -3.61 3.12 37.12
C ILE A 51 -2.73 3.83 36.08
N HIS A 52 -1.67 3.18 35.61
CA HIS A 52 -0.74 3.73 34.62
C HIS A 52 -1.45 4.05 33.30
N HIS A 53 -2.35 3.17 32.85
CA HIS A 53 -3.13 3.39 31.64
C HIS A 53 -4.32 4.36 31.84
N GLN A 54 -5.25 4.04 32.74
CA GLN A 54 -6.53 4.76 32.85
C GLN A 54 -6.43 6.08 33.60
N LYS A 55 -5.38 6.30 34.39
CA LYS A 55 -5.17 7.55 35.14
C LYS A 55 -4.02 8.37 34.56
N HIS A 56 -2.80 7.83 34.54
CA HIS A 56 -1.63 8.61 34.13
C HIS A 56 -1.66 8.95 32.64
N HIS A 57 -1.78 7.94 31.75
CA HIS A 57 -1.85 8.18 30.31
C HIS A 57 -3.07 9.04 29.92
N GLN A 58 -4.24 8.76 30.50
CA GLN A 58 -5.44 9.59 30.29
C GLN A 58 -5.23 11.05 30.71
N THR A 59 -4.51 11.31 31.80
CA THR A 59 -4.23 12.69 32.25
C THR A 59 -3.33 13.43 31.27
N TYR A 60 -2.29 12.77 30.74
CA TYR A 60 -1.44 13.36 29.69
C TYR A 60 -2.27 13.71 28.46
N ILE A 61 -3.16 12.82 28.01
CA ILE A 61 -4.06 13.07 26.87
C ILE A 61 -4.98 14.26 27.12
N ASN A 62 -5.62 14.33 28.29
CA ASN A 62 -6.51 15.43 28.64
C ASN A 62 -5.78 16.78 28.60
N ASN A 63 -4.60 16.83 29.22
CA ASN A 63 -3.79 18.04 29.28
C ASN A 63 -3.18 18.40 27.92
N LEU A 64 -2.84 17.42 27.09
CA LEU A 64 -2.36 17.63 25.73
C LEU A 64 -3.45 18.29 24.88
N ASN A 65 -4.67 17.75 24.90
CA ASN A 65 -5.81 18.32 24.18
C ASN A 65 -6.06 19.79 24.60
N VAL A 66 -5.99 20.09 25.91
CA VAL A 66 -6.12 21.47 26.42
C VAL A 66 -4.97 22.36 25.96
N ALA A 67 -3.74 21.84 25.93
CA ALA A 67 -2.58 22.59 25.48
C ALA A 67 -2.64 22.89 23.97
N GLU A 68 -3.01 21.92 23.14
CA GLU A 68 -3.16 22.13 21.70
C GLU A 68 -4.28 23.11 21.34
N GLU A 69 -5.43 23.05 22.04
CA GLU A 69 -6.51 24.04 21.90
C GLU A 69 -5.99 25.45 22.21
N LYS A 70 -5.27 25.64 23.33
CA LYS A 70 -4.64 26.91 23.66
C LYS A 70 -3.61 27.34 22.63
N GLN A 71 -2.81 26.41 22.11
CA GLN A 71 -1.79 26.72 21.09
C GLN A 71 -2.45 27.29 19.84
N HIS A 72 -3.54 26.68 19.38
CA HIS A 72 -4.31 27.19 18.25
C HIS A 72 -4.85 28.60 18.48
N GLU A 73 -5.40 28.88 19.68
CA GLU A 73 -5.87 30.22 20.03
C GLU A 73 -4.73 31.26 20.01
N LEU A 74 -3.56 30.92 20.57
CA LEU A 74 -2.43 31.83 20.66
C LEU A 74 -1.77 32.09 19.29
N ILE A 75 -1.75 31.08 18.41
CA ILE A 75 -1.34 31.24 17.00
C ILE A 75 -2.28 32.22 16.30
N ASN A 76 -3.60 32.06 16.46
CA ASN A 76 -4.58 32.95 15.84
C ASN A 76 -4.49 34.40 16.35
N LYS A 77 -4.05 34.59 17.60
CA LYS A 77 -3.80 35.91 18.22
C LYS A 77 -2.42 36.50 17.88
N ASN A 78 -1.55 35.76 17.19
CA ASN A 78 -0.14 36.12 16.97
C ASN A 78 0.63 36.43 18.28
N ASP A 79 0.26 35.81 19.40
CA ASP A 79 0.92 36.00 20.69
C ASP A 79 2.09 35.01 20.84
N LEU A 80 3.27 35.42 20.36
CA LEU A 80 4.46 34.58 20.39
C LEU A 80 4.97 34.28 21.82
N VAL A 81 4.83 35.24 22.75
CA VAL A 81 5.35 35.07 24.12
C VAL A 81 4.58 33.96 24.84
N SER A 82 3.25 33.98 24.75
CA SER A 82 2.41 32.94 25.33
C SER A 82 2.59 31.59 24.63
N GLN A 83 2.85 31.58 23.31
CA GLN A 83 3.17 30.33 22.58
C GLN A 83 4.46 29.69 23.09
N ILE A 84 5.49 30.50 23.37
CA ILE A 84 6.76 30.02 23.95
C ILE A 84 6.52 29.48 25.36
N ALA A 85 5.74 30.18 26.20
CA ALA A 85 5.41 29.73 27.55
C ALA A 85 4.66 28.39 27.57
N LEU A 86 3.85 28.11 26.54
CA LEU A 86 3.06 26.87 26.42
C LEU A 86 3.91 25.64 26.03
N GLN A 87 5.12 25.83 25.49
CA GLN A 87 5.97 24.74 24.98
C GLN A 87 6.26 23.66 26.04
N GLY A 88 6.45 24.05 27.30
CA GLY A 88 6.68 23.10 28.40
C GLY A 88 5.51 22.13 28.59
N ALA A 89 4.27 22.63 28.51
CA ALA A 89 3.07 21.81 28.67
C ALA A 89 2.86 20.88 27.46
N LEU A 90 3.11 21.36 26.24
CA LEU A 90 3.04 20.55 25.03
C LEU A 90 4.09 19.44 25.05
N LYS A 91 5.34 19.77 25.40
CA LYS A 91 6.43 18.81 25.48
C LYS A 91 6.14 17.70 26.48
N PHE A 92 5.71 18.06 27.70
CA PHE A 92 5.47 17.10 28.77
C PHE A 92 4.25 16.20 28.50
N ASN A 93 3.11 16.77 28.11
CA ASN A 93 1.89 15.98 27.89
C ASN A 93 1.89 15.26 26.54
N GLY A 94 2.46 15.89 25.50
CA GLY A 94 2.64 15.30 24.18
C GLY A 94 3.61 14.13 24.21
N GLY A 95 4.76 14.31 24.87
CA GLY A 95 5.70 13.23 25.10
C GLY A 95 5.13 12.13 26.00
N GLY A 96 4.34 12.49 27.01
CA GLY A 96 3.59 11.53 27.82
C GLY A 96 2.67 10.66 26.97
N HIS A 97 1.89 11.24 26.06
CA HIS A 97 1.04 10.47 25.16
C HIS A 97 1.84 9.57 24.21
N ILE A 98 2.89 10.10 23.57
CA ILE A 98 3.73 9.36 22.61
C ILE A 98 4.43 8.18 23.30
N ASN A 99 5.08 8.42 24.43
CA ASN A 99 5.89 7.42 25.12
C ASN A 99 5.03 6.25 25.59
N HIS A 100 3.87 6.53 26.20
CA HIS A 100 2.97 5.48 26.66
C HIS A 100 2.31 4.72 25.50
N SER A 101 1.96 5.41 24.41
CA SER A 101 1.42 4.76 23.22
C SER A 101 2.39 3.75 22.61
N ILE A 102 3.71 3.99 22.74
CA ILE A 102 4.75 3.00 22.39
C ILE A 102 4.84 1.92 23.47
N PHE A 103 4.91 2.32 24.75
CA PHE A 103 5.08 1.43 25.91
C PHE A 103 4.09 0.26 25.94
N TRP A 104 2.81 0.51 25.69
CA TRP A 104 1.79 -0.54 25.72
C TRP A 104 1.95 -1.59 24.62
N THR A 105 2.64 -1.25 23.55
CA THR A 105 2.81 -2.14 22.39
C THR A 105 4.06 -2.97 22.51
N VAL A 106 5.09 -2.50 23.23
CA VAL A 106 6.37 -3.21 23.40
C VAL A 106 6.33 -4.30 24.47
N MET A 107 5.14 -4.57 25.04
CA MET A 107 4.91 -5.65 25.97
C MET A 107 3.87 -6.64 25.41
N ALA A 108 3.92 -7.89 25.87
CA ALA A 108 2.92 -8.91 25.64
C ALA A 108 2.91 -9.94 26.78
N PRO A 109 1.80 -10.66 27.00
CA PRO A 109 1.77 -11.79 27.91
C PRO A 109 2.81 -12.85 27.51
N PRO A 110 3.43 -13.58 28.46
CA PRO A 110 4.35 -14.67 28.13
C PRO A 110 3.75 -15.71 27.18
N LYS A 111 2.44 -16.00 27.35
CA LYS A 111 1.68 -16.91 26.46
C LYS A 111 1.55 -16.42 25.00
N GLN A 112 1.76 -15.13 24.76
CA GLN A 112 1.70 -14.50 23.44
C GLN A 112 3.10 -14.13 22.92
N GLY A 113 4.15 -14.64 23.55
CA GLY A 113 5.55 -14.40 23.16
C GLY A 113 6.21 -13.24 23.88
N GLY A 114 5.62 -12.71 24.96
CA GLY A 114 6.33 -11.83 25.89
C GLY A 114 7.56 -12.52 26.48
N GLY A 115 8.69 -11.82 26.46
CA GLY A 115 9.98 -12.32 26.95
C GLY A 115 10.68 -13.32 26.03
N GLU A 116 10.11 -13.67 24.87
CA GLU A 116 10.85 -14.40 23.84
C GLU A 116 11.96 -13.50 23.26
N PRO A 117 13.17 -14.02 22.97
CA PRO A 117 14.23 -13.22 22.36
C PRO A 117 13.84 -12.74 20.95
N PRO A 118 14.36 -11.57 20.50
CA PRO A 118 14.15 -11.10 19.13
C PRO A 118 14.75 -12.09 18.12
N LYS A 119 14.24 -12.10 16.88
CA LYS A 119 14.72 -12.99 15.81
C LYS A 119 15.11 -12.18 14.57
N GLY A 120 15.92 -12.79 13.70
CA GLY A 120 16.26 -12.24 12.39
C GLY A 120 17.10 -10.96 12.47
N ALA A 121 16.77 -9.97 11.63
CA ALA A 121 17.57 -8.76 11.45
C ALA A 121 17.81 -7.97 12.74
N LEU A 122 16.81 -7.90 13.64
CA LEU A 122 16.94 -7.17 14.89
C LEU A 122 17.95 -7.83 15.84
N LEU A 123 17.89 -9.16 15.99
CA LEU A 123 18.86 -9.89 16.81
C LEU A 123 20.28 -9.74 16.26
N ASN A 124 20.43 -9.80 14.94
CA ASN A 124 21.73 -9.60 14.29
C ASN A 124 22.28 -8.19 14.54
N ALA A 125 21.43 -7.16 14.48
CA ALA A 125 21.83 -5.79 14.80
C ALA A 125 22.22 -5.64 16.28
N ILE A 126 21.47 -6.24 17.20
CA ILE A 126 21.79 -6.24 18.63
C ILE A 126 23.15 -6.91 18.88
N ASN A 127 23.38 -8.10 18.31
CA ASN A 127 24.64 -8.81 18.46
C ASN A 127 25.81 -8.03 17.84
N LYS A 128 25.58 -7.32 16.72
CA LYS A 128 26.59 -6.48 16.09
C LYS A 128 26.98 -5.28 16.95
N ASP A 129 25.99 -4.57 17.48
CA ASP A 129 26.22 -3.27 18.12
C ASP A 129 26.52 -3.39 19.62
N PHE A 130 26.02 -4.45 20.29
CA PHE A 130 26.20 -4.69 21.73
C PHE A 130 26.91 -6.00 22.07
N GLY A 131 27.28 -6.81 21.07
CA GLY A 131 27.97 -8.10 21.25
C GLY A 131 27.02 -9.28 21.49
N SER A 132 26.04 -9.13 22.37
CA SER A 132 25.00 -10.14 22.60
C SER A 132 23.72 -9.51 23.15
N LEU A 133 22.60 -10.25 23.09
CA LEU A 133 21.35 -9.83 23.73
C LEU A 133 21.53 -9.62 25.24
N GLU A 134 22.30 -10.48 25.90
CA GLU A 134 22.58 -10.36 27.34
C GLU A 134 23.39 -9.09 27.67
N ALA A 135 24.43 -8.81 26.87
CA ALA A 135 25.24 -7.60 27.02
C ALA A 135 24.43 -6.32 26.76
N PHE A 136 23.52 -6.36 25.79
CA PHE A 136 22.53 -5.31 25.56
C PHE A 136 21.63 -5.11 26.77
N THR A 137 20.96 -6.15 27.26
CA THR A 137 20.04 -6.08 28.41
C THR A 137 20.74 -5.50 29.65
N LYS A 138 21.97 -5.93 29.92
CA LYS A 138 22.78 -5.40 31.03
C LYS A 138 23.08 -3.91 30.86
N SER A 139 23.49 -3.49 29.65
CA SER A 139 23.79 -2.08 29.35
C SER A 139 22.55 -1.20 29.40
N PHE A 140 21.40 -1.73 28.95
CA PHE A 140 20.11 -1.07 29.00
C PHE A 140 19.66 -0.86 30.44
N ASN A 141 19.69 -1.90 31.27
CA ASN A 141 19.31 -1.80 32.68
C ASN A 141 20.22 -0.83 33.44
N ALA A 142 21.53 -0.88 33.21
CA ALA A 142 22.50 0.03 33.83
C ALA A 142 22.25 1.51 33.45
N SER A 143 21.93 1.79 32.19
CA SER A 143 21.64 3.16 31.74
C SER A 143 20.29 3.65 32.29
N THR A 144 19.29 2.77 32.29
CA THR A 144 17.90 3.11 32.63
C THR A 144 17.70 3.27 34.14
N VAL A 145 18.36 2.44 34.96
CA VAL A 145 18.28 2.58 36.43
C VAL A 145 18.85 3.92 36.91
N ALA A 146 19.87 4.44 36.22
CA ALA A 146 20.59 5.67 36.56
C ALA A 146 19.79 6.97 36.28
N VAL A 147 18.62 6.87 35.63
CA VAL A 147 17.75 8.02 35.38
C VAL A 147 17.26 8.62 36.71
N GLN A 148 17.59 9.88 36.98
CA GLN A 148 17.19 10.52 38.22
C GLN A 148 15.73 11.00 38.15
N GLY A 149 14.93 10.68 39.17
CA GLY A 149 13.51 11.04 39.22
C GLY A 149 12.68 10.27 38.18
N SER A 150 11.89 11.00 37.40
CA SER A 150 11.06 10.45 36.32
C SER A 150 11.79 10.43 34.99
N GLY A 151 11.54 9.42 34.15
CA GLY A 151 12.13 9.33 32.82
C GLY A 151 11.96 7.96 32.19
N TRP A 152 12.67 7.76 31.08
CA TRP A 152 12.53 6.59 30.22
C TRP A 152 13.88 6.04 29.76
N GLY A 153 13.95 4.72 29.60
CA GLY A 153 15.03 4.03 28.89
C GLY A 153 14.60 3.64 27.48
N TRP A 154 15.46 3.88 26.48
CA TRP A 154 15.15 3.62 25.07
C TRP A 154 16.22 2.80 24.37
N LEU A 155 15.77 1.87 23.53
CA LEU A 155 16.56 1.34 22.42
C LEU A 155 16.06 2.04 21.16
N GLY A 156 16.95 2.76 20.49
CA GLY A 156 16.65 3.50 19.26
C GLY A 156 17.56 3.10 18.10
N TYR A 157 17.06 3.18 16.88
CA TYR A 157 17.88 3.06 15.66
C TYR A 157 18.32 4.43 15.18
N ASN A 158 19.64 4.63 15.07
CA ASN A 158 20.26 5.81 14.51
C ASN A 158 20.37 5.67 12.99
N LYS A 159 19.53 6.39 12.24
CA LYS A 159 19.53 6.34 10.77
C LYS A 159 20.84 6.84 10.14
N ALA A 160 21.47 7.84 10.75
CA ALA A 160 22.69 8.44 10.23
C ALA A 160 23.90 7.52 10.44
N ALA A 161 24.05 6.98 11.65
CA ALA A 161 25.14 6.08 12.00
C ALA A 161 24.87 4.61 11.61
N LYS A 162 23.63 4.28 11.17
CA LYS A 162 23.16 2.94 10.81
C LYS A 162 23.43 1.88 11.89
N ARG A 163 23.19 2.23 13.16
CA ARG A 163 23.41 1.37 14.33
C ARG A 163 22.33 1.58 15.40
N LEU A 164 22.21 0.62 16.30
CA LEU A 164 21.39 0.70 17.50
C LEU A 164 22.10 1.47 18.61
N GLU A 165 21.34 2.26 19.36
CA GLU A 165 21.84 3.08 20.46
C GLU A 165 20.89 3.01 21.66
N ILE A 166 21.47 3.02 22.87
CA ILE A 166 20.72 3.14 24.13
C ILE A 166 20.73 4.62 24.53
N VAL A 167 19.54 5.18 24.77
CA VAL A 167 19.38 6.59 25.16
C VAL A 167 18.38 6.66 26.30
N THR A 168 18.57 7.61 27.22
CA THR A 168 17.59 7.91 28.26
C THR A 168 16.99 9.30 28.04
N THR A 169 15.73 9.47 28.41
CA THR A 169 15.06 10.78 28.39
C THR A 169 14.51 11.09 29.77
N ALA A 170 14.57 12.36 30.17
CA ALA A 170 14.04 12.81 31.46
C ALA A 170 12.53 13.06 31.37
N ASN A 171 11.84 12.83 32.48
CA ASN A 171 10.41 13.06 32.64
C ASN A 171 9.58 12.36 31.56
N GLN A 172 8.80 13.12 30.79
CA GLN A 172 8.01 12.63 29.67
C GLN A 172 8.57 13.11 28.33
N ASP A 173 9.85 13.49 28.28
CA ASP A 173 10.47 13.92 27.03
C ASP A 173 10.48 12.75 26.02
N PRO A 174 9.96 12.95 24.79
CA PRO A 174 9.91 11.90 23.79
C PRO A 174 11.28 11.69 23.13
N LEU A 175 11.55 10.46 22.71
CA LEU A 175 12.73 10.14 21.91
C LEU A 175 12.57 10.72 20.49
N THR A 176 13.27 11.83 20.23
CA THR A 176 13.17 12.56 18.95
C THR A 176 14.38 12.35 18.02
N GLN A 177 15.53 11.98 18.59
CA GLN A 177 16.80 11.86 17.85
C GLN A 177 16.96 10.51 17.13
N LEU A 178 16.26 9.48 17.60
CA LEU A 178 16.39 8.10 17.12
C LEU A 178 15.01 7.52 16.81
N VAL A 179 14.96 6.48 15.97
CA VAL A 179 13.73 5.72 15.77
C VAL A 179 13.50 4.79 16.96
N PRO A 180 12.45 4.96 17.77
CA PRO A 180 12.23 4.14 18.96
C PRO A 180 11.85 2.71 18.56
N LEU A 181 12.52 1.73 19.17
CA LEU A 181 12.25 0.29 19.03
C LEU A 181 11.74 -0.34 20.33
N LEU A 182 12.28 0.12 21.47
CA LEU A 182 11.83 -0.27 22.81
C LEU A 182 11.88 0.98 23.69
N GLY A 183 10.84 1.19 24.51
CA GLY A 183 10.80 2.22 25.54
C GLY A 183 10.29 1.64 26.85
N VAL A 184 10.96 1.96 27.96
CA VAL A 184 10.60 1.51 29.31
C VAL A 184 10.44 2.73 30.23
N ASP A 185 9.25 2.88 30.83
CA ASP A 185 8.97 3.93 31.80
C ASP A 185 9.60 3.58 33.15
N VAL A 186 10.44 4.48 33.67
CA VAL A 186 11.05 4.33 35.01
C VAL A 186 10.66 5.45 35.96
N TRP A 187 9.55 6.13 35.69
CA TRP A 187 8.85 6.87 36.73
C TRP A 187 8.15 5.89 37.68
N GLU A 188 8.24 6.14 38.98
CA GLU A 188 7.66 5.35 40.07
C GLU A 188 6.22 4.87 39.83
N HIS A 189 5.34 5.62 39.12
CA HIS A 189 3.99 5.12 38.82
C HIS A 189 3.98 3.80 38.02
N ALA A 190 5.06 3.49 37.31
CA ALA A 190 5.17 2.33 36.43
C ALA A 190 5.49 1.04 37.19
N TYR A 191 5.98 1.13 38.42
CA TYR A 191 6.47 -0.04 39.16
C TYR A 191 6.23 -0.02 40.67
N TYR A 192 5.99 1.15 41.28
CA TYR A 192 6.06 1.32 42.73
C TYR A 192 5.03 0.47 43.50
N LEU A 193 3.85 0.20 42.93
CA LEU A 193 2.85 -0.61 43.63
C LEU A 193 3.36 -2.03 43.93
N GLN A 194 4.19 -2.59 43.05
CA GLN A 194 4.73 -3.95 43.16
C GLN A 194 6.18 -3.99 43.66
N TYR A 195 7.05 -3.16 43.09
CA TYR A 195 8.51 -3.17 43.34
C TYR A 195 8.97 -2.12 44.35
N LYS A 196 8.07 -1.26 44.83
CA LYS A 196 8.36 -0.19 45.81
C LYS A 196 9.53 0.67 45.32
N ASN A 197 10.51 0.94 46.16
CA ASN A 197 11.70 1.71 45.85
C ASN A 197 12.77 0.94 45.07
N VAL A 198 12.56 -0.35 44.77
CA VAL A 198 13.58 -1.22 44.15
C VAL A 198 13.40 -1.24 42.63
N ARG A 199 13.79 -0.14 41.97
CA ARG A 199 13.76 -0.02 40.50
C ARG A 199 14.54 -1.13 39.77
N PRO A 200 15.71 -1.61 40.24
CA PRO A 200 16.41 -2.71 39.59
C PRO A 200 15.54 -3.96 39.39
N ASP A 201 14.78 -4.36 40.42
CA ASP A 201 13.92 -5.54 40.36
C ASP A 201 12.83 -5.41 39.28
N TYR A 202 12.29 -4.20 39.09
CA TYR A 202 11.35 -3.92 37.99
C TYR A 202 12.02 -4.06 36.61
N LEU A 203 13.22 -3.50 36.46
CA LEU A 203 13.98 -3.58 35.21
C LEU A 203 14.45 -5.00 34.91
N ASP A 204 14.62 -5.86 35.91
CA ASP A 204 14.90 -7.28 35.70
C ASP A 204 13.63 -8.04 35.32
N ALA A 205 12.48 -7.70 35.92
CA ALA A 205 11.20 -8.35 35.65
C ALA A 205 10.61 -8.02 34.26
N ILE A 206 10.78 -6.79 33.78
CA ILE A 206 10.13 -6.33 32.53
C ILE A 206 10.55 -7.15 31.31
N TRP A 207 11.78 -7.69 31.30
CA TRP A 207 12.28 -8.51 30.19
C TRP A 207 11.47 -9.78 29.96
N HIS A 208 10.73 -10.27 30.95
CA HIS A 208 9.84 -11.42 30.79
C HIS A 208 8.54 -11.12 30.04
N VAL A 209 8.24 -9.84 29.77
CA VAL A 209 7.04 -9.41 29.06
C VAL A 209 7.35 -8.58 27.82
N ILE A 210 8.61 -8.26 27.53
CA ILE A 210 8.98 -7.51 26.32
C ILE A 210 8.57 -8.26 25.06
N ASN A 211 7.94 -7.55 24.13
CA ASN A 211 7.45 -8.04 22.86
C ASN A 211 8.22 -7.44 21.69
N TRP A 212 9.16 -8.20 21.15
CA TRP A 212 9.95 -7.82 19.98
C TRP A 212 9.20 -7.97 18.64
N LYS A 213 8.01 -8.57 18.64
CA LYS A 213 7.17 -8.70 17.43
C LYS A 213 6.34 -7.45 17.18
N SER A 214 6.22 -6.56 18.18
CA SER A 214 5.48 -5.32 18.03
C SER A 214 6.12 -4.43 16.98
N ARG A 215 5.34 -4.07 15.96
CA ARG A 215 5.75 -3.20 14.86
C ARG A 215 5.23 -1.76 15.03
N ARG A 216 4.68 -1.38 16.18
CA ARG A 216 4.27 0.02 16.42
C ARG A 216 5.44 0.80 17.01
N GLY A 217 6.27 1.41 16.16
CA GLY A 217 7.17 2.48 16.60
C GLY A 217 6.54 3.85 16.35
N ALA A 218 7.20 4.93 16.76
CA ALA A 218 6.80 6.29 16.40
C ALA A 218 6.67 6.53 14.88
N HIS A 219 7.14 5.60 14.05
CA HIS A 219 6.88 5.56 12.61
C HIS A 219 5.42 5.24 12.22
N ASP A 220 4.55 4.87 13.16
CA ASP A 220 3.10 4.85 12.93
C ASP A 220 2.49 6.26 13.05
N ILE A 221 3.24 7.23 13.60
CA ILE A 221 3.00 8.67 13.63
C ILE A 221 3.91 9.30 12.56
N VAL A 222 3.92 8.80 11.32
CA VAL A 222 4.69 9.48 10.27
C VAL A 222 3.98 10.78 9.91
N GLN A 223 4.73 11.87 9.95
CA GLN A 223 4.28 13.14 9.37
C GLN A 223 4.35 13.01 7.86
N ARG A 224 3.31 13.49 7.15
CA ARG A 224 3.41 13.80 5.72
C ARG A 224 4.58 14.75 5.50
N GLU A 225 5.62 14.30 4.79
CA GLU A 225 6.60 15.23 4.22
C GLU A 225 5.83 16.18 3.28
N GLY A 226 5.86 17.47 3.60
CA GLY A 226 5.14 18.53 2.89
C GLY A 226 3.84 19.03 3.55
N SER A 227 3.19 18.27 4.43
CA SER A 227 1.87 18.66 4.98
C SER A 227 1.75 18.64 6.52
N ASN A 228 2.78 18.20 7.25
CA ASN A 228 2.83 18.13 8.73
C ASN A 228 1.67 17.37 9.40
N LYS A 229 0.82 16.64 8.66
CA LYS A 229 -0.24 15.80 9.23
C LYS A 229 0.31 14.45 9.62
N VAL A 230 -0.03 14.01 10.83
CA VAL A 230 0.34 12.74 11.42
C VAL A 230 -0.58 11.62 10.91
N PHE A 231 -0.04 10.47 10.51
CA PHE A 231 -0.83 9.25 10.33
C PHE A 231 -1.37 8.81 11.69
N VAL A 232 -2.70 8.74 11.84
CA VAL A 232 -3.33 8.19 13.05
C VAL A 232 -3.92 6.84 12.69
N ARG A 233 -3.29 5.78 13.16
CA ARG A 233 -3.83 4.41 13.09
C ARG A 233 -4.73 4.15 14.28
N ALA A 234 -5.95 3.67 14.02
CA ALA A 234 -6.91 3.33 15.07
C ALA A 234 -7.52 1.94 14.82
N GLY A 235 -7.71 1.19 15.91
CA GLY A 235 -8.28 -0.16 15.88
C GLY A 235 -7.26 -1.29 15.69
N PRO A 236 -7.74 -2.55 15.75
CA PRO A 236 -6.91 -3.77 15.67
C PRO A 236 -6.37 -4.08 14.26
N GLY A 237 -6.73 -3.28 13.26
CA GLY A 237 -6.51 -3.58 11.84
C GLY A 237 -7.73 -4.29 11.23
N GLY A 238 -7.90 -4.15 9.91
CA GLY A 238 -9.04 -4.75 9.19
C GLY A 238 -10.02 -3.71 8.64
N ARG A 239 -11.18 -4.19 8.16
CA ARG A 239 -12.14 -3.41 7.37
C ARG A 239 -12.65 -2.14 8.08
N SER A 240 -12.93 -2.23 9.37
CA SER A 240 -13.49 -1.13 10.19
C SER A 240 -12.42 -0.38 10.99
N SER A 241 -11.15 -0.72 10.81
CA SER A 241 -10.04 0.03 11.42
C SER A 241 -9.68 1.24 10.55
N VAL A 242 -8.84 2.12 11.09
CA VAL A 242 -8.28 3.26 10.36
C VAL A 242 -6.79 3.01 10.19
N SER A 243 -6.36 2.84 8.95
CA SER A 243 -4.93 2.64 8.62
C SER A 243 -4.11 3.93 8.67
N GLY A 244 -4.76 5.09 8.78
CA GLY A 244 -4.17 6.43 8.71
C GLY A 244 -4.00 6.95 7.27
N HIS A 245 -4.08 6.09 6.26
CA HIS A 245 -3.86 6.44 4.86
C HIS A 245 -5.17 6.80 4.12
N THR A 246 -5.04 7.72 3.17
CA THR A 246 -6.02 8.11 2.16
C THR A 246 -5.42 7.92 0.76
N ALA A 247 -5.76 6.83 0.09
CA ALA A 247 -5.23 6.49 -1.22
C ALA A 247 -6.18 6.93 -2.35
N THR A 248 -5.66 7.52 -3.43
CA THR A 248 -6.42 7.68 -4.68
C THR A 248 -6.03 6.61 -5.67
N VAL A 249 -7.00 5.86 -6.20
CA VAL A 249 -6.76 4.77 -7.17
C VAL A 249 -7.35 5.13 -8.52
N PHE A 250 -6.56 5.78 -9.38
CA PHE A 250 -6.93 5.97 -10.78
C PHE A 250 -6.94 4.62 -11.50
N GLY A 251 -7.97 4.37 -12.32
CA GLY A 251 -8.18 3.04 -12.93
C GLY A 251 -8.87 2.02 -12.01
N SER A 252 -9.43 2.46 -10.88
CA SER A 252 -10.16 1.63 -9.91
C SER A 252 -11.31 0.79 -10.50
N THR A 253 -11.99 1.27 -11.55
CA THR A 253 -13.08 0.54 -12.22
C THR A 253 -12.61 -0.63 -13.09
N GLY A 254 -11.29 -0.72 -13.36
CA GLY A 254 -10.68 -1.75 -14.19
C GLY A 254 -10.56 -3.12 -13.53
N PHE A 255 -9.90 -4.04 -14.24
CA PHE A 255 -9.60 -5.39 -13.75
C PHE A 255 -8.70 -5.34 -12.51
N LEU A 256 -7.47 -4.80 -12.62
CA LEU A 256 -6.54 -4.77 -11.47
C LEU A 256 -7.00 -3.81 -10.36
N GLY A 257 -7.62 -2.69 -10.73
CA GLY A 257 -8.08 -1.65 -9.81
C GLY A 257 -9.05 -2.15 -8.75
N ARG A 258 -10.00 -3.01 -9.10
CA ARG A 258 -10.99 -3.55 -8.14
C ARG A 258 -10.32 -4.43 -7.06
N TYR A 259 -9.31 -5.21 -7.42
CA TYR A 259 -8.57 -6.05 -6.47
C TYR A 259 -7.73 -5.19 -5.53
N LEU A 260 -7.16 -4.09 -6.03
CA LEU A 260 -6.40 -3.14 -5.22
C LEU A 260 -7.31 -2.41 -4.23
N VAL A 261 -8.46 -1.88 -4.70
CA VAL A 261 -9.44 -1.21 -3.84
C VAL A 261 -9.94 -2.16 -2.75
N ASN A 262 -10.21 -3.43 -3.07
CA ASN A 262 -10.57 -4.45 -2.09
C ASN A 262 -9.46 -4.68 -1.06
N ASN A 263 -8.20 -4.74 -1.50
CA ASN A 263 -7.06 -4.94 -0.62
C ASN A 263 -6.85 -3.74 0.33
N LEU A 264 -6.98 -2.52 -0.16
CA LEU A 264 -6.86 -1.30 0.66
C LEU A 264 -8.06 -1.15 1.62
N GLY A 265 -9.29 -1.36 1.13
CA GLY A 265 -10.49 -1.30 1.95
C GLY A 265 -10.51 -2.32 3.09
N LYS A 266 -10.03 -3.56 2.84
CA LYS A 266 -9.86 -4.59 3.89
C LYS A 266 -8.87 -4.19 5.00
N ARG A 267 -7.96 -3.26 4.73
CA ARG A 267 -6.97 -2.76 5.71
C ARG A 267 -7.45 -1.54 6.48
N GLY A 268 -8.63 -1.01 6.15
CA GLY A 268 -9.13 0.22 6.77
C GLY A 268 -8.49 1.48 6.19
N THR A 269 -8.00 1.41 4.94
CA THR A 269 -7.53 2.57 4.18
C THR A 269 -8.70 3.26 3.53
N GLN A 270 -8.77 4.58 3.67
CA GLN A 270 -9.74 5.37 2.92
C GLN A 270 -9.28 5.41 1.46
N VAL A 271 -10.16 5.05 0.54
CA VAL A 271 -9.85 4.96 -0.89
C VAL A 271 -10.74 5.91 -1.66
N VAL A 272 -10.14 6.93 -2.24
CA VAL A 272 -10.77 7.74 -3.28
C VAL A 272 -10.74 6.94 -4.58
N VAL A 273 -11.91 6.74 -5.19
CA VAL A 273 -12.07 5.96 -6.43
C VAL A 273 -12.55 6.85 -7.58
N PRO A 274 -11.62 7.50 -8.32
CA PRO A 274 -11.96 8.30 -9.49
C PRO A 274 -12.59 7.44 -10.59
N PHE A 275 -13.74 7.88 -11.13
CA PHE A 275 -14.41 7.22 -12.25
C PHE A 275 -14.81 8.22 -13.36
N ARG A 276 -14.72 7.80 -14.63
CA ARG A 276 -15.08 8.62 -15.81
C ARG A 276 -16.43 8.25 -16.45
N GLY A 277 -16.89 7.02 -16.20
CA GLY A 277 -18.07 6.44 -16.86
C GLY A 277 -19.38 6.64 -16.11
N ASN A 278 -20.33 5.70 -16.34
CA ASN A 278 -21.59 5.67 -15.61
C ASN A 278 -21.36 5.36 -14.12
N ASP A 279 -22.30 5.81 -13.30
CA ASP A 279 -22.35 5.61 -11.86
C ASP A 279 -22.36 4.14 -11.45
N ASP A 280 -22.91 3.25 -12.29
CA ASP A 280 -22.90 1.81 -12.07
C ASP A 280 -21.50 1.18 -12.13
N ASN A 281 -20.57 1.76 -12.91
CA ASN A 281 -19.23 1.18 -13.10
C ASN A 281 -18.43 1.09 -11.80
N LYS A 282 -18.72 1.96 -10.83
CA LYS A 282 -18.07 1.99 -9.51
C LYS A 282 -18.88 1.32 -8.42
N ARG A 283 -20.13 0.90 -8.70
CA ARG A 283 -21.10 0.48 -7.68
C ARG A 283 -20.59 -0.70 -6.84
N HIS A 284 -19.94 -1.67 -7.50
CA HIS A 284 -19.36 -2.84 -6.86
C HIS A 284 -18.20 -2.52 -5.91
N LEU A 285 -17.51 -1.38 -6.10
CA LEU A 285 -16.39 -0.98 -5.24
C LEU A 285 -16.87 -0.47 -3.88
N LYS A 286 -18.10 0.05 -3.78
CA LYS A 286 -18.65 0.60 -2.51
C LYS A 286 -18.67 -0.44 -1.38
N LEU A 287 -18.80 -1.72 -1.72
CA LEU A 287 -18.88 -2.82 -0.75
C LEU A 287 -17.51 -3.22 -0.17
N MET A 288 -16.42 -2.76 -0.79
CA MET A 288 -15.06 -3.19 -0.47
C MET A 288 -14.47 -2.53 0.78
N GLY A 289 -15.06 -1.42 1.24
CA GLY A 289 -14.70 -0.76 2.49
C GLY A 289 -15.87 -0.71 3.46
N ASP A 290 -15.62 -0.20 4.66
CA ASP A 290 -16.66 0.21 5.59
C ASP A 290 -17.27 1.57 5.17
N LEU A 291 -18.34 2.00 5.84
CA LEU A 291 -19.02 3.27 5.57
C LEU A 291 -18.02 4.43 5.52
N GLY A 292 -18.06 5.21 4.44
CA GLY A 292 -17.18 6.37 4.25
C GLY A 292 -15.74 6.05 3.85
N GLN A 293 -15.35 4.77 3.79
CA GLN A 293 -13.99 4.37 3.38
C GLN A 293 -13.81 4.45 1.87
N ILE A 294 -14.82 4.07 1.07
CA ILE A 294 -14.75 4.16 -0.39
C ILE A 294 -15.45 5.43 -0.86
N VAL A 295 -14.67 6.39 -1.34
CA VAL A 295 -15.15 7.72 -1.74
C VAL A 295 -15.08 7.87 -3.26
N PRO A 296 -16.19 7.66 -3.98
CA PRO A 296 -16.17 7.81 -5.42
C PRO A 296 -16.23 9.26 -5.85
N LEU A 297 -15.33 9.66 -6.75
CA LEU A 297 -15.31 11.00 -7.35
C LEU A 297 -15.31 10.89 -8.86
N ARG A 298 -16.08 11.76 -9.52
CA ARG A 298 -16.09 11.81 -10.98
C ARG A 298 -14.89 12.62 -11.45
N PHE A 299 -14.21 12.15 -12.48
CA PHE A 299 -13.11 12.89 -13.08
C PHE A 299 -13.05 12.72 -14.59
N ASP A 300 -12.41 13.67 -15.26
CA ASP A 300 -11.94 13.54 -16.63
C ASP A 300 -10.43 13.79 -16.66
N VAL A 301 -9.69 12.92 -17.35
CA VAL A 301 -8.24 13.02 -17.44
C VAL A 301 -7.78 14.28 -18.20
N ARG A 302 -8.65 14.83 -19.06
CA ARG A 302 -8.41 16.09 -19.78
C ARG A 302 -8.71 17.33 -18.93
N ASP A 303 -9.44 17.17 -17.83
CA ASP A 303 -9.76 18.24 -16.90
C ASP A 303 -8.88 18.12 -15.66
N GLU A 304 -7.78 18.88 -15.66
CA GLU A 304 -6.80 18.91 -14.57
C GLU A 304 -7.42 19.26 -13.21
N LYS A 305 -8.47 20.10 -13.18
CA LYS A 305 -9.12 20.47 -11.92
C LYS A 305 -9.80 19.26 -11.27
N SER A 306 -10.44 18.42 -12.08
CA SER A 306 -11.08 17.19 -11.60
C SER A 306 -10.05 16.17 -11.10
N VAL A 307 -8.86 16.13 -11.70
CA VAL A 307 -7.74 15.30 -11.24
C VAL A 307 -7.21 15.83 -9.90
N ALA A 308 -7.01 17.15 -9.77
CA ALA A 308 -6.57 17.80 -8.53
C ALA A 308 -7.56 17.55 -7.38
N GLU A 309 -8.87 17.67 -7.65
CA GLU A 309 -9.91 17.37 -6.66
C GLU A 309 -9.83 15.91 -6.15
N CYS A 310 -9.51 14.98 -7.04
CA CYS A 310 -9.35 13.56 -6.68
C CYS A 310 -8.11 13.27 -5.83
N VAL A 311 -7.08 14.13 -5.82
CA VAL A 311 -5.82 13.87 -5.11
C VAL A 311 -5.56 14.80 -3.92
N ARG A 312 -6.31 15.91 -3.79
CA ARG A 312 -6.13 16.97 -2.76
C ARG A 312 -5.95 16.48 -1.31
N HIS A 313 -6.51 15.32 -0.97
CA HIS A 313 -6.45 14.77 0.39
C HIS A 313 -5.68 13.45 0.48
N SER A 314 -5.03 13.03 -0.60
CA SER A 314 -4.43 11.73 -0.70
C SER A 314 -2.95 11.77 -0.38
N ASP A 315 -2.48 10.85 0.45
CA ASP A 315 -1.05 10.68 0.76
C ASP A 315 -0.38 9.74 -0.25
N VAL A 316 -1.15 8.80 -0.81
CA VAL A 316 -0.68 7.88 -1.85
C VAL A 316 -1.59 7.94 -3.07
N VAL A 317 -0.99 8.03 -4.26
CA VAL A 317 -1.70 7.94 -5.53
C VAL A 317 -1.24 6.70 -6.28
N TYR A 318 -2.20 5.85 -6.65
CA TYR A 318 -2.00 4.71 -7.53
C TYR A 318 -2.53 5.05 -8.92
N ASN A 319 -1.67 4.98 -9.94
CA ASN A 319 -2.06 5.16 -11.33
C ASN A 319 -2.11 3.81 -12.07
N LEU A 320 -3.32 3.30 -12.27
CA LEU A 320 -3.61 2.11 -13.08
C LEU A 320 -4.36 2.47 -14.37
N ILE A 321 -4.29 3.73 -14.81
CA ILE A 321 -4.88 4.11 -16.10
C ILE A 321 -4.12 3.42 -17.21
N GLY A 322 -4.86 2.75 -18.08
CA GLY A 322 -4.33 2.08 -19.24
C GLY A 322 -5.43 1.44 -20.07
N ARG A 323 -5.20 1.38 -21.37
CA ARG A 323 -6.03 0.60 -22.28
C ARG A 323 -5.13 -0.21 -23.21
N ASP A 324 -5.54 -1.43 -23.49
CA ASP A 324 -4.85 -2.38 -24.36
C ASP A 324 -5.26 -2.26 -25.84
N TYR A 325 -6.15 -1.32 -26.15
CA TYR A 325 -6.60 -0.95 -27.49
C TYR A 325 -6.91 0.55 -27.57
N GLU A 326 -6.83 1.14 -28.76
CA GLU A 326 -7.18 2.54 -28.97
C GLU A 326 -8.69 2.70 -29.09
N THR A 327 -9.24 3.76 -28.51
CA THR A 327 -10.64 4.11 -28.69
C THR A 327 -10.75 5.24 -29.69
N LYS A 328 -11.92 5.40 -30.34
CA LYS A 328 -12.16 6.50 -31.29
C LYS A 328 -11.79 7.88 -30.75
N ASN A 329 -11.90 8.08 -29.43
CA ASN A 329 -11.70 9.38 -28.78
C ASN A 329 -10.34 9.51 -28.06
N PHE A 330 -9.62 8.41 -27.85
CA PHE A 330 -8.37 8.39 -27.08
C PHE A 330 -7.37 7.40 -27.70
N THR A 331 -6.20 7.92 -28.08
CA THR A 331 -5.06 7.15 -28.58
C THR A 331 -4.23 6.56 -27.43
N TYR A 332 -3.32 5.63 -27.73
CA TYR A 332 -2.40 5.09 -26.71
C TYR A 332 -1.55 6.18 -26.06
N ASP A 333 -1.02 7.10 -26.85
CA ASP A 333 -0.14 8.18 -26.36
C ASP A 333 -0.88 9.07 -25.35
N GLN A 334 -2.12 9.45 -25.65
CA GLN A 334 -2.95 10.26 -24.75
C GLN A 334 -3.28 9.55 -23.42
N VAL A 335 -3.43 8.22 -23.45
CA VAL A 335 -3.86 7.43 -22.28
C VAL A 335 -2.67 6.95 -21.44
N ASN A 336 -1.57 6.55 -22.06
CA ASN A 336 -0.44 5.96 -21.37
C ASN A 336 0.66 7.00 -21.07
N VAL A 337 0.81 8.05 -21.88
CA VAL A 337 1.85 9.08 -21.71
C VAL A 337 1.27 10.35 -21.12
N ASP A 338 0.37 11.03 -21.84
CA ASP A 338 -0.11 12.36 -21.43
C ASP A 338 -0.90 12.29 -20.12
N ALA A 339 -1.83 11.33 -20.01
CA ALA A 339 -2.58 11.10 -18.77
C ALA A 339 -1.67 10.75 -17.58
N ALA A 340 -0.64 9.94 -17.79
CA ALA A 340 0.30 9.56 -16.73
C ALA A 340 1.12 10.76 -16.27
N ARG A 341 1.59 11.60 -17.22
CA ARG A 341 2.26 12.88 -16.94
C ARG A 341 1.38 13.82 -16.15
N THR A 342 0.13 14.02 -16.57
CA THR A 342 -0.83 14.91 -15.88
C THR A 342 -1.08 14.44 -14.44
N VAL A 343 -1.30 13.14 -14.21
CA VAL A 343 -1.50 12.61 -12.86
C VAL A 343 -0.24 12.80 -12.01
N ALA A 344 0.96 12.55 -12.55
CA ALA A 344 2.21 12.71 -11.81
C ALA A 344 2.48 14.17 -11.44
N ARG A 345 2.31 15.09 -12.38
CA ARG A 345 2.46 16.53 -12.16
C ARG A 345 1.50 17.05 -11.10
N ILE A 346 0.22 16.73 -11.21
CA ILE A 346 -0.81 17.19 -10.27
C ILE A 346 -0.61 16.55 -8.88
N ALA A 347 -0.21 15.28 -8.81
CA ALA A 347 0.13 14.64 -7.54
C ALA A 347 1.29 15.35 -6.84
N ARG A 348 2.33 15.77 -7.58
CA ARG A 348 3.42 16.59 -7.02
C ARG A 348 2.92 17.95 -6.53
N GLU A 349 2.12 18.65 -7.34
CA GLU A 349 1.59 19.98 -7.01
C GLU A 349 0.70 19.97 -5.74
N GLU A 350 -0.10 18.91 -5.56
CA GLU A 350 -0.96 18.74 -4.38
C GLU A 350 -0.23 18.12 -3.16
N GLY A 351 1.09 17.90 -3.27
CA GLY A 351 1.93 17.43 -2.17
C GLY A 351 1.69 15.98 -1.76
N VAL A 352 1.38 15.12 -2.73
CA VAL A 352 1.26 13.66 -2.51
C VAL A 352 2.62 13.10 -2.14
N SER A 353 2.67 12.37 -1.02
CA SER A 353 3.92 11.81 -0.50
C SER A 353 4.43 10.62 -1.30
N ARG A 354 3.54 9.87 -1.97
CA ARG A 354 3.92 8.69 -2.76
C ARG A 354 3.08 8.53 -4.02
N LEU A 355 3.75 8.37 -5.15
CA LEU A 355 3.14 8.00 -6.42
C LEU A 355 3.58 6.58 -6.84
N ILE A 356 2.62 5.71 -7.11
CA ILE A 356 2.84 4.36 -7.61
C ILE A 356 2.21 4.26 -9.00
N HIS A 357 3.03 4.06 -10.02
CA HIS A 357 2.59 3.95 -11.41
C HIS A 357 2.67 2.50 -11.89
N VAL A 358 1.55 1.96 -12.41
CA VAL A 358 1.50 0.59 -12.94
C VAL A 358 1.67 0.59 -14.46
N SER A 359 2.78 0.03 -14.89
CA SER A 359 3.14 -0.16 -16.29
C SER A 359 2.94 -1.63 -16.72
N ALA A 360 3.87 -2.21 -17.47
CA ALA A 360 3.87 -3.60 -17.94
C ALA A 360 5.30 -4.17 -17.94
N LEU A 361 5.44 -5.48 -17.77
CA LEU A 361 6.74 -6.17 -17.72
C LEU A 361 7.64 -5.85 -18.91
N ASN A 362 7.12 -5.99 -20.12
CA ASN A 362 7.88 -5.80 -21.37
C ASN A 362 7.83 -4.34 -21.88
N ALA A 363 7.66 -3.36 -21.00
CA ALA A 363 7.67 -1.96 -21.40
C ALA A 363 9.08 -1.57 -21.90
N ASP A 364 9.17 -1.28 -23.19
CA ASP A 364 10.42 -0.87 -23.85
C ASP A 364 10.09 0.13 -24.98
N VAL A 365 10.84 1.23 -25.03
CA VAL A 365 10.72 2.29 -26.05
C VAL A 365 10.96 1.74 -27.47
N ASN A 366 11.77 0.68 -27.60
CA ASN A 366 12.10 0.05 -28.87
C ASN A 366 11.19 -1.15 -29.21
N SER A 367 10.19 -1.45 -28.39
CA SER A 367 9.29 -2.59 -28.61
C SER A 367 8.53 -2.46 -29.94
N PRO A 368 8.28 -3.55 -30.70
CA PRO A 368 7.45 -3.48 -31.90
C PRO A 368 5.98 -3.16 -31.60
N SER A 369 5.50 -3.47 -30.39
CA SER A 369 4.15 -3.13 -29.92
C SER A 369 4.04 -1.64 -29.56
N LYS A 370 3.05 -0.95 -30.13
CA LYS A 370 2.76 0.44 -29.81
C LYS A 370 2.35 0.58 -28.33
N TYR A 371 1.55 -0.35 -27.81
CA TYR A 371 1.16 -0.34 -26.40
C TYR A 371 2.39 -0.36 -25.47
N LEU A 372 3.34 -1.29 -25.69
CA LEU A 372 4.54 -1.41 -24.85
C LEU A 372 5.47 -0.20 -24.96
N ARG A 373 5.62 0.38 -26.16
CA ARG A 373 6.36 1.64 -26.34
C ARG A 373 5.74 2.78 -25.54
N THR A 374 4.43 2.98 -25.67
CA THR A 374 3.75 4.05 -24.92
C THR A 374 3.77 3.84 -23.41
N LYS A 375 3.84 2.60 -22.94
CA LYS A 375 4.04 2.30 -21.52
C LYS A 375 5.43 2.71 -21.04
N ALA A 376 6.49 2.41 -21.80
CA ALA A 376 7.84 2.88 -21.46
C ALA A 376 7.96 4.42 -21.49
N LEU A 377 7.41 5.07 -22.51
CA LEU A 377 7.35 6.54 -22.58
C LEU A 377 6.52 7.15 -21.44
N GLY A 378 5.49 6.43 -20.97
CA GLY A 378 4.70 6.81 -19.81
C GLY A 378 5.51 6.74 -18.51
N GLU A 379 6.35 5.72 -18.35
CA GLU A 379 7.27 5.61 -17.20
C GLU A 379 8.26 6.78 -17.18
N GLU A 380 8.88 7.10 -18.32
CA GLU A 380 9.79 8.24 -18.45
C GLU A 380 9.07 9.57 -18.12
N ALA A 381 7.84 9.73 -18.62
CA ALA A 381 7.05 10.93 -18.34
C ALA A 381 6.68 11.06 -16.85
N VAL A 382 6.32 9.96 -16.19
CA VAL A 382 6.04 9.94 -14.74
C VAL A 382 7.29 10.28 -13.95
N LEU A 383 8.43 9.65 -14.24
CA LEU A 383 9.68 9.89 -13.53
C LEU A 383 10.21 11.33 -13.75
N SER A 384 9.94 11.92 -14.92
CA SER A 384 10.32 13.31 -15.18
C SER A 384 9.54 14.31 -14.32
N GLU A 385 8.27 14.02 -14.00
CA GLU A 385 7.44 14.89 -13.16
C GLU A 385 7.52 14.53 -11.67
N PHE A 386 7.66 13.25 -11.34
CA PHE A 386 7.71 12.73 -9.98
C PHE A 386 8.89 11.73 -9.86
N PRO A 387 10.11 12.21 -9.61
CA PRO A 387 11.33 11.38 -9.63
C PRO A 387 11.31 10.22 -8.62
N ASP A 388 10.67 10.42 -7.47
CA ASP A 388 10.58 9.41 -6.40
C ASP A 388 9.45 8.39 -6.64
N ALA A 389 8.79 8.40 -7.81
CA ALA A 389 7.68 7.52 -8.10
C ALA A 389 8.15 6.06 -8.21
N THR A 390 7.38 5.14 -7.63
CA THR A 390 7.61 3.71 -7.81
C THR A 390 6.96 3.25 -9.10
N ILE A 391 7.73 2.62 -9.99
CA ILE A 391 7.22 2.03 -11.23
C ILE A 391 7.01 0.53 -11.01
N VAL A 392 5.78 0.05 -11.18
CA VAL A 392 5.43 -1.37 -11.02
C VAL A 392 5.16 -1.98 -12.38
N ARG A 393 5.92 -3.00 -12.73
CA ARG A 393 5.86 -3.71 -14.02
C ARG A 393 5.37 -5.15 -13.81
N PRO A 394 4.04 -5.38 -13.77
CA PRO A 394 3.49 -6.72 -13.71
C PRO A 394 3.57 -7.41 -15.07
N ALA A 395 3.76 -8.74 -15.04
CA ALA A 395 3.51 -9.58 -16.20
C ALA A 395 2.02 -9.58 -16.57
N THR A 396 1.66 -10.33 -17.61
CA THR A 396 0.26 -10.47 -18.01
C THR A 396 -0.57 -11.04 -16.84
N CYS A 397 -1.39 -10.19 -16.24
CA CYS A 397 -2.21 -10.57 -15.10
C CYS A 397 -3.41 -11.43 -15.52
N PHE A 398 -3.70 -12.49 -14.76
CA PHE A 398 -4.90 -13.31 -14.92
C PHE A 398 -5.77 -13.34 -13.65
N GLY A 399 -7.07 -13.61 -13.83
CA GLY A 399 -8.11 -13.57 -12.79
C GLY A 399 -9.52 -13.69 -13.39
N TYR A 400 -10.58 -13.42 -12.63
CA TYR A 400 -11.95 -13.64 -13.12
C TYR A 400 -12.33 -12.80 -14.35
N GLU A 401 -11.97 -11.51 -14.36
CA GLU A 401 -12.36 -10.56 -15.40
C GLU A 401 -11.19 -10.13 -16.28
N ASP A 402 -10.15 -10.97 -16.33
CA ASP A 402 -8.98 -10.68 -17.14
C ASP A 402 -9.31 -10.73 -18.63
N ARG A 403 -8.46 -10.14 -19.47
CA ARG A 403 -8.63 -10.20 -20.93
C ARG A 403 -7.80 -11.32 -21.56
N PHE A 404 -6.92 -11.96 -20.80
CA PHE A 404 -5.97 -12.95 -21.31
C PHE A 404 -6.60 -14.34 -21.38
N LEU A 405 -6.96 -14.94 -20.24
CA LEU A 405 -7.65 -16.23 -20.14
C LEU A 405 -9.04 -16.15 -20.76
N ASN A 406 -9.82 -15.11 -20.46
CA ASN A 406 -11.17 -15.02 -21.01
C ASN A 406 -11.18 -14.95 -22.55
N ARG A 407 -10.19 -14.30 -23.18
CA ARG A 407 -10.05 -14.32 -24.64
C ARG A 407 -9.78 -15.73 -25.17
N ILE A 408 -8.85 -16.46 -24.53
CA ILE A 408 -8.56 -17.84 -24.92
C ILE A 408 -9.81 -18.70 -24.72
N GLY A 409 -10.52 -18.54 -23.60
CA GLY A 409 -11.78 -19.22 -23.31
C GLY A 409 -12.88 -18.96 -24.33
N TRP A 410 -13.03 -17.71 -24.78
CA TRP A 410 -13.92 -17.39 -25.90
C TRP A 410 -13.54 -18.16 -27.17
N TYR A 411 -12.25 -18.18 -27.54
CA TYR A 411 -11.77 -18.94 -28.70
C TYR A 411 -11.89 -20.46 -28.58
N LEU A 412 -11.98 -21.01 -27.36
CA LEU A 412 -12.31 -22.42 -27.15
C LEU A 412 -13.79 -22.76 -27.41
N VAL A 413 -14.67 -21.76 -27.30
CA VAL A 413 -16.10 -21.92 -27.54
C VAL A 413 -16.45 -21.60 -28.99
N TRP A 414 -15.86 -20.54 -29.53
CA TRP A 414 -16.11 -20.05 -30.87
C TRP A 414 -14.93 -19.17 -31.32
N PRO A 415 -14.29 -19.40 -32.48
CA PRO A 415 -14.63 -20.26 -33.63
C PRO A 415 -14.13 -21.73 -33.51
N PRO A 416 -14.43 -22.65 -34.47
CA PRO A 416 -14.11 -24.09 -34.38
C PRO A 416 -12.61 -24.46 -34.38
N ALA A 417 -11.71 -23.49 -34.46
CA ALA A 417 -10.26 -23.68 -34.40
C ALA A 417 -9.64 -22.55 -33.57
N LEU A 418 -8.58 -22.88 -32.84
CA LEU A 418 -7.88 -21.91 -32.00
C LEU A 418 -6.66 -21.36 -32.76
N PRO A 419 -6.68 -20.08 -33.18
CA PRO A 419 -5.56 -19.48 -33.90
C PRO A 419 -4.43 -19.10 -32.93
N ILE A 420 -3.21 -19.53 -33.23
CA ILE A 420 -1.99 -19.07 -32.56
C ILE A 420 -1.18 -18.23 -33.54
N ALA A 421 -0.82 -17.01 -33.15
CA ALA A 421 0.03 -16.16 -33.96
C ALA A 421 1.49 -16.63 -33.87
N GLY A 422 2.12 -16.81 -35.04
CA GLY A 422 3.48 -17.32 -35.16
C GLY A 422 3.57 -18.82 -34.88
N ASN A 423 4.68 -19.24 -34.27
CA ASN A 423 4.96 -20.65 -33.94
C ASN A 423 4.52 -21.03 -32.52
N GLY A 424 4.01 -20.09 -31.72
CA GLY A 424 3.62 -20.31 -30.33
C GLY A 424 4.77 -20.60 -29.36
N MET A 425 6.03 -20.44 -29.78
CA MET A 425 7.22 -20.71 -28.95
C MET A 425 7.62 -19.53 -28.06
N ASN A 426 6.86 -18.43 -28.07
CA ASN A 426 7.17 -17.28 -27.23
C ASN A 426 6.96 -17.63 -25.75
N LYS A 427 7.86 -17.12 -24.91
CA LYS A 427 7.87 -17.39 -23.47
C LYS A 427 6.99 -16.40 -22.73
N ILE A 428 6.09 -16.90 -21.90
CA ILE A 428 5.21 -16.08 -21.07
C ILE A 428 5.27 -16.49 -19.60
N ARG A 429 5.09 -15.54 -18.70
CA ARG A 429 5.07 -15.70 -17.24
C ARG A 429 3.82 -15.05 -16.63
N PRO A 430 2.62 -15.61 -16.90
CA PRO A 430 1.38 -15.02 -16.41
C PRO A 430 1.35 -14.94 -14.88
N VAL A 431 0.86 -13.83 -14.35
CA VAL A 431 0.88 -13.52 -12.91
C VAL A 431 -0.52 -13.41 -12.34
N TYR A 432 -0.73 -13.91 -11.12
CA TYR A 432 -2.04 -13.86 -10.49
C TYR A 432 -2.36 -12.44 -10.00
N ALA A 433 -3.48 -11.86 -10.44
CA ALA A 433 -3.78 -10.45 -10.17
C ALA A 433 -3.87 -10.09 -8.67
N PRO A 434 -4.48 -10.92 -7.80
CA PRO A 434 -4.49 -10.67 -6.36
C PRO A 434 -3.10 -10.58 -5.73
N ASP A 435 -2.12 -11.37 -6.18
CA ASP A 435 -0.74 -11.30 -5.67
C ASP A 435 -0.07 -9.99 -6.06
N VAL A 436 -0.27 -9.52 -7.29
CA VAL A 436 0.19 -8.18 -7.73
C VAL A 436 -0.41 -7.10 -6.83
N THR A 437 -1.72 -7.17 -6.54
CA THR A 437 -2.36 -6.18 -5.68
C THR A 437 -1.95 -6.28 -4.21
N LEU A 438 -1.48 -7.44 -3.75
CA LEU A 438 -0.90 -7.60 -2.42
C LEU A 438 0.42 -6.84 -2.31
N VAL A 439 1.27 -6.91 -3.34
CA VAL A 439 2.49 -6.08 -3.44
C VAL A 439 2.12 -4.60 -3.48
N LEU A 440 1.20 -4.19 -4.35
CA LEU A 440 0.75 -2.79 -4.44
C LEU A 440 0.24 -2.25 -3.09
N ALA A 441 -0.46 -3.06 -2.31
CA ALA A 441 -0.91 -2.68 -0.97
C ALA A 441 0.22 -2.64 0.07
N ARG A 442 1.29 -3.42 -0.10
CA ARG A 442 2.49 -3.37 0.76
C ARG A 442 3.36 -2.14 0.46
N LEU A 443 3.40 -1.69 -0.81
CA LEU A 443 4.07 -0.45 -1.23
C LEU A 443 3.55 0.81 -0.51
N LEU A 444 2.37 0.75 0.11
CA LEU A 444 1.80 1.84 0.91
C LEU A 444 2.76 2.32 2.01
N ASN A 445 3.49 1.40 2.63
CA ASN A 445 4.36 1.67 3.79
C ASN A 445 5.87 1.49 3.49
N ASP A 446 6.23 1.16 2.25
CA ASP A 446 7.59 0.74 1.93
C ASP A 446 8.48 1.89 1.46
N SER A 447 9.46 2.32 2.26
CA SER A 447 10.40 3.36 1.83
C SER A 447 11.42 2.89 0.78
N GLN A 448 11.64 1.59 0.59
CA GLN A 448 12.69 1.07 -0.30
C GLN A 448 12.35 1.21 -1.78
N SER A 449 11.05 1.17 -2.12
CA SER A 449 10.55 1.29 -3.49
C SER A 449 10.54 2.68 -4.10
N MET A 450 10.85 3.74 -3.33
CA MET A 450 10.79 5.11 -3.86
C MET A 450 11.86 5.31 -4.93
N GLY A 451 11.44 5.77 -6.12
CA GLY A 451 12.29 5.91 -7.30
C GLY A 451 12.83 4.58 -7.87
N GLN A 452 12.28 3.42 -7.46
CA GLN A 452 12.69 2.10 -7.94
C GLN A 452 11.65 1.48 -8.88
N VAL A 453 12.13 0.54 -9.70
CA VAL A 453 11.28 -0.31 -10.54
C VAL A 453 11.05 -1.65 -9.84
N VAL A 454 9.79 -2.03 -9.68
CA VAL A 454 9.34 -3.31 -9.11
C VAL A 454 8.80 -4.18 -10.23
N GLU A 455 9.47 -5.27 -10.54
CA GLU A 455 9.08 -6.21 -11.60
C GLU A 455 8.39 -7.44 -10.99
N LEU A 456 7.20 -7.76 -11.48
CA LEU A 456 6.34 -8.80 -10.91
C LEU A 456 6.04 -9.89 -11.96
N PRO A 457 7.02 -10.75 -12.29
CA PRO A 457 6.82 -11.90 -13.16
C PRO A 457 6.08 -13.03 -12.44
N GLY A 458 5.28 -13.80 -13.19
CA GLY A 458 4.70 -15.04 -12.68
C GLY A 458 5.77 -16.08 -12.31
N PRO A 459 5.49 -16.98 -11.35
CA PRO A 459 6.47 -17.96 -10.85
C PRO A 459 6.79 -19.06 -11.87
N THR A 460 5.92 -19.30 -12.85
CA THR A 460 6.08 -20.40 -13.83
C THR A 460 6.17 -19.83 -15.24
N GLU A 461 7.19 -20.28 -15.98
CA GLU A 461 7.40 -19.93 -17.38
C GLU A 461 6.77 -20.98 -18.31
N PHE A 462 6.01 -20.52 -19.29
CA PHE A 462 5.35 -21.34 -20.31
C PHE A 462 5.77 -20.93 -21.71
N TYR A 463 5.79 -21.88 -22.64
CA TYR A 463 5.64 -21.55 -24.04
C TYR A 463 4.17 -21.21 -24.30
N TYR A 464 3.90 -20.22 -25.15
CA TYR A 464 2.54 -19.79 -25.42
C TYR A 464 1.64 -20.95 -25.91
N TYR A 465 2.17 -21.84 -26.76
CA TYR A 465 1.44 -23.03 -27.21
C TYR A 465 1.18 -24.03 -26.07
N SER A 466 2.14 -24.22 -25.16
CA SER A 466 2.01 -25.19 -24.06
C SER A 466 0.99 -24.71 -23.05
N PHE A 467 0.95 -23.40 -22.82
CA PHE A 467 -0.06 -22.75 -22.01
C PHE A 467 -1.48 -22.97 -22.56
N ILE A 468 -1.67 -22.78 -23.87
CA ILE A 468 -2.98 -23.03 -24.51
C ILE A 468 -3.37 -24.50 -24.38
N LYS A 469 -2.45 -25.44 -24.65
CA LYS A 469 -2.73 -26.87 -24.51
C LYS A 469 -3.13 -27.25 -23.08
N MET A 470 -2.43 -26.71 -22.08
CA MET A 470 -2.79 -26.87 -20.68
C MET A 470 -4.22 -26.36 -20.43
N PHE A 471 -4.57 -25.18 -20.93
CA PHE A 471 -5.91 -24.61 -20.75
C PHE A 471 -7.01 -25.40 -21.47
N CYS A 472 -6.74 -25.92 -22.68
CA CYS A 472 -7.59 -26.88 -23.38
C CYS A 472 -7.86 -28.14 -22.55
N GLU A 473 -6.81 -28.73 -21.96
CA GLU A 473 -6.93 -29.93 -21.13
C GLU A 473 -7.75 -29.67 -19.86
N VAL A 474 -7.48 -28.55 -19.16
CA VAL A 474 -8.24 -28.16 -17.96
C VAL A 474 -9.71 -27.92 -18.28
N THR A 475 -10.01 -27.28 -19.42
CA THR A 475 -11.39 -27.02 -19.86
C THR A 475 -12.08 -28.22 -20.50
N ARG A 476 -11.34 -29.32 -20.70
CA ARG A 476 -11.78 -30.54 -21.40
C ARG A 476 -12.31 -30.26 -22.81
N ARG A 477 -11.68 -29.30 -23.49
CA ARG A 477 -11.96 -28.94 -24.89
C ARG A 477 -10.70 -29.10 -25.71
N SER A 478 -10.83 -29.74 -26.87
CA SER A 478 -9.68 -29.99 -27.74
C SER A 478 -9.94 -29.50 -29.17
N PRO A 479 -10.15 -28.18 -29.39
CA PRO A 479 -10.26 -27.66 -30.74
C PRO A 479 -8.91 -27.80 -31.47
N PRO A 480 -8.92 -27.96 -32.81
CA PRO A 480 -7.70 -27.96 -33.60
C PRO A 480 -6.97 -26.62 -33.45
N ILE A 481 -5.68 -26.68 -33.11
CA ILE A 481 -4.80 -25.51 -33.00
C ILE A 481 -4.23 -25.20 -34.38
N VAL A 482 -4.41 -23.96 -34.84
CA VAL A 482 -3.93 -23.50 -36.17
C VAL A 482 -2.89 -22.41 -35.98
N TYR A 483 -1.68 -22.65 -36.52
CA TYR A 483 -0.61 -21.66 -36.50
C TYR A 483 -0.73 -20.73 -37.70
N ILE A 484 -0.80 -19.43 -37.45
CA ILE A 484 -0.96 -18.41 -38.48
C ILE A 484 0.26 -17.50 -38.46
N PRO A 485 0.96 -17.29 -39.59
CA PRO A 485 2.03 -16.32 -39.67
C PRO A 485 1.60 -14.95 -39.14
N LYS A 486 2.47 -14.29 -38.36
CA LYS A 486 2.17 -13.05 -37.63
C LYS A 486 1.50 -11.97 -38.50
N GLN A 487 1.95 -11.82 -39.74
CA GLN A 487 1.46 -10.83 -40.70
C GLN A 487 0.01 -11.12 -41.10
N LEU A 488 -0.33 -12.39 -41.31
CA LEU A 488 -1.69 -12.82 -41.65
C LEU A 488 -2.62 -12.74 -40.43
N ALA A 489 -2.12 -13.10 -39.24
CA ALA A 489 -2.87 -13.04 -37.99
C ALA A 489 -3.34 -11.61 -37.64
N LYS A 490 -2.67 -10.57 -38.15
CA LYS A 490 -3.06 -9.15 -37.94
C LYS A 490 -4.17 -8.65 -38.85
N ILE A 491 -4.44 -9.32 -39.98
CA ILE A 491 -5.39 -8.81 -40.99
C ILE A 491 -6.80 -8.71 -40.42
N VAL A 492 -7.28 -9.81 -39.81
CA VAL A 492 -8.63 -9.87 -39.23
C VAL A 492 -8.80 -8.85 -38.08
N PRO A 493 -7.91 -8.79 -37.08
CA PRO A 493 -7.95 -7.75 -36.04
C PRO A 493 -7.92 -6.33 -36.60
N THR A 494 -7.16 -6.03 -37.66
CA THR A 494 -7.09 -4.68 -38.24
C THR A 494 -8.44 -4.21 -38.77
N PHE A 495 -9.23 -5.12 -39.35
CA PHE A 495 -10.57 -4.81 -39.82
C PHE A 495 -11.58 -4.76 -38.66
N MET A 496 -11.50 -5.73 -37.75
CA MET A 496 -12.37 -5.84 -36.57
C MET A 496 -12.23 -4.67 -35.59
N ASP A 497 -11.02 -4.15 -35.40
CA ASP A 497 -10.70 -3.00 -34.54
C ASP A 497 -11.39 -1.71 -35.01
N LYS A 498 -11.58 -1.55 -36.33
CA LYS A 498 -12.30 -0.39 -36.90
C LYS A 498 -13.82 -0.52 -36.76
N LEU A 499 -14.33 -1.75 -36.80
CA LEU A 499 -15.77 -2.03 -36.84
C LEU A 499 -16.38 -2.12 -35.43
N MET A 500 -15.67 -2.71 -34.48
CA MET A 500 -16.18 -2.97 -33.13
C MET A 500 -15.74 -1.89 -32.14
N ALA A 501 -16.67 -1.47 -31.26
CA ALA A 501 -16.34 -0.54 -30.17
C ALA A 501 -15.49 -1.17 -29.05
N PHE A 502 -15.51 -2.50 -28.94
CA PHE A 502 -14.79 -3.29 -27.93
C PHE A 502 -14.14 -4.49 -28.62
N PRO A 503 -12.96 -4.32 -29.24
CA PRO A 503 -12.30 -5.42 -29.95
C PRO A 503 -11.86 -6.52 -28.96
N ILE A 504 -12.08 -7.77 -29.38
CA ILE A 504 -11.57 -8.96 -28.68
C ILE A 504 -10.05 -9.03 -28.86
N ASP A 505 -9.60 -8.79 -30.09
CA ASP A 505 -8.20 -8.72 -30.46
C ASP A 505 -7.88 -7.48 -31.29
N THR A 506 -6.65 -7.01 -31.13
CA THR A 506 -6.09 -5.88 -31.88
C THR A 506 -4.79 -6.30 -32.58
N PRO A 507 -4.39 -5.60 -33.66
CA PRO A 507 -3.11 -5.88 -34.31
C PRO A 507 -1.90 -5.77 -33.37
N ASP A 508 -1.99 -4.87 -32.38
CA ASP A 508 -0.99 -4.70 -31.33
C ASP A 508 -1.00 -5.87 -30.34
N SER A 509 -2.18 -6.38 -29.96
CA SER A 509 -2.32 -7.58 -29.13
C SER A 509 -1.63 -8.81 -29.75
N ILE A 510 -1.79 -9.00 -31.07
CA ILE A 510 -1.10 -10.06 -31.82
C ILE A 510 0.41 -9.86 -31.81
N GLU A 511 0.90 -8.63 -31.92
CA GLU A 511 2.34 -8.36 -31.81
C GLU A 511 2.86 -8.70 -30.41
N ARG A 512 2.12 -8.32 -29.35
CA ARG A 512 2.50 -8.62 -27.95
C ARG A 512 2.52 -10.12 -27.65
N GLN A 513 1.61 -10.89 -28.23
CA GLN A 513 1.63 -12.36 -28.14
C GLN A 513 2.90 -12.98 -28.73
N CYS A 514 3.56 -12.28 -29.65
CA CYS A 514 4.80 -12.68 -30.28
C CYS A 514 6.07 -12.16 -29.58
N ILE A 515 5.95 -11.58 -28.38
CA ILE A 515 7.08 -11.05 -27.60
C ILE A 515 7.31 -11.96 -26.39
N ASP A 516 8.57 -12.29 -26.14
CA ASP A 516 8.97 -13.02 -24.93
C ASP A 516 8.93 -12.12 -23.69
N ASP A 517 8.43 -12.65 -22.59
CA ASP A 517 8.50 -12.00 -21.29
C ASP A 517 9.96 -11.91 -20.82
N ARG A 518 10.42 -10.68 -20.55
CA ARG A 518 11.78 -10.38 -20.08
C ARG A 518 11.71 -9.51 -18.83
N PHE A 519 12.60 -9.76 -17.88
CA PHE A 519 12.71 -8.98 -16.65
C PHE A 519 14.15 -8.99 -16.15
N SER A 520 14.52 -7.96 -15.39
CA SER A 520 15.83 -7.82 -14.77
C SER A 520 15.85 -8.50 -13.41
N LYS A 521 16.83 -9.37 -13.18
CA LYS A 521 17.05 -9.99 -11.86
C LYS A 521 17.49 -8.99 -10.78
N ALA A 522 17.91 -7.79 -11.17
CA ALA A 522 18.37 -6.76 -10.25
C ALA A 522 17.23 -5.87 -9.70
N SER A 523 16.02 -5.99 -10.26
CA SER A 523 14.85 -5.21 -9.83
C SER A 523 14.21 -5.81 -8.57
N LEU A 524 13.48 -4.98 -7.83
CA LEU A 524 12.64 -5.44 -6.72
C LEU A 524 11.56 -6.40 -7.24
N SER A 525 11.26 -7.42 -6.46
CA SER A 525 10.45 -8.58 -6.85
C SER A 525 9.44 -8.94 -5.76
N PHE A 526 8.64 -10.00 -5.98
CA PHE A 526 7.71 -10.52 -4.99
C PHE A 526 8.37 -10.88 -3.64
N ALA A 527 9.62 -11.38 -3.67
CA ALA A 527 10.34 -11.82 -2.48
C ALA A 527 10.67 -10.66 -1.52
N ASP A 528 10.98 -9.48 -2.07
CA ASP A 528 11.32 -8.28 -1.28
C ASP A 528 10.14 -7.76 -0.47
N TYR A 529 8.92 -8.18 -0.83
CA TYR A 529 7.70 -7.80 -0.16
C TYR A 529 7.10 -8.91 0.68
N ASP A 530 7.79 -10.02 0.96
CA ASP A 530 7.25 -11.20 1.66
C ASP A 530 6.01 -11.84 0.99
N VAL A 531 5.87 -11.68 -0.33
CA VAL A 531 4.76 -12.28 -1.11
C VAL A 531 5.27 -13.52 -1.81
N THR A 532 4.68 -14.68 -1.51
CA THR A 532 4.87 -15.88 -2.33
C THR A 532 3.79 -15.88 -3.41
N PRO A 533 4.13 -15.66 -4.69
CA PRO A 533 3.13 -15.66 -5.76
C PRO A 533 2.57 -17.07 -5.98
N HIS A 534 1.27 -17.17 -6.16
CA HIS A 534 0.59 -18.42 -6.48
C HIS A 534 0.98 -18.90 -7.87
N THR A 535 1.12 -20.21 -8.01
CA THR A 535 1.29 -20.80 -9.33
C THR A 535 -0.04 -20.83 -10.07
N ILE A 536 0.03 -20.81 -11.41
CA ILE A 536 -1.19 -20.90 -12.21
C ILE A 536 -1.93 -22.22 -11.95
N TYR A 537 -1.21 -23.30 -11.64
CA TYR A 537 -1.81 -24.61 -11.34
C TYR A 537 -2.69 -24.61 -10.09
N GLU A 538 -2.42 -23.73 -9.13
CA GLU A 538 -3.22 -23.62 -7.89
C GLU A 538 -4.54 -22.86 -8.11
N THR A 539 -4.55 -21.94 -9.08
CA THR A 539 -5.61 -20.92 -9.19
C THR A 539 -6.46 -21.07 -10.45
N ILE A 540 -5.92 -21.65 -11.53
CA ILE A 540 -6.56 -21.72 -12.85
C ILE A 540 -7.93 -22.39 -12.81
N GLY A 541 -8.14 -23.35 -11.91
CA GLY A 541 -9.40 -24.06 -11.77
C GLY A 541 -10.59 -23.16 -11.41
N GLN A 542 -10.34 -22.00 -10.79
CA GLN A 542 -11.39 -21.03 -10.46
C GLN A 542 -11.93 -20.31 -11.70
N PHE A 543 -11.06 -20.09 -12.70
CA PHE A 543 -11.37 -19.32 -13.90
C PHE A 543 -11.77 -20.23 -15.06
N ALA A 544 -11.10 -21.37 -15.21
CA ALA A 544 -11.34 -22.31 -16.30
C ALA A 544 -12.75 -22.93 -16.26
N ARG A 545 -13.37 -23.07 -15.07
CA ARG A 545 -14.73 -23.63 -14.93
C ARG A 545 -15.78 -22.93 -15.78
N LEU A 546 -15.61 -21.63 -16.06
CA LEU A 546 -16.54 -20.87 -16.91
C LEU A 546 -16.57 -21.38 -18.36
N PHE A 547 -15.53 -22.08 -18.81
CA PHE A 547 -15.37 -22.54 -20.18
C PHE A 547 -15.49 -24.07 -20.32
N VAL A 548 -15.61 -24.79 -19.21
CA VAL A 548 -15.87 -26.24 -19.18
C VAL A 548 -17.26 -26.52 -19.77
N SER A 549 -17.42 -27.64 -20.49
CA SER A 549 -18.74 -28.05 -20.97
C SER A 549 -19.69 -28.35 -19.81
N GLN A 550 -20.99 -28.17 -20.03
CA GLN A 550 -22.01 -28.38 -19.00
C GLN A 550 -21.93 -29.78 -18.36
N GLU A 551 -21.58 -30.80 -19.15
CA GLU A 551 -21.41 -32.19 -18.71
C GLU A 551 -20.35 -32.36 -17.62
N TYR A 552 -19.31 -31.51 -17.62
CA TYR A 552 -18.17 -31.60 -16.71
C TYR A 552 -18.11 -30.46 -15.69
N GLN A 553 -19.13 -29.61 -15.61
CA GLN A 553 -19.13 -28.41 -14.75
C GLN A 553 -18.88 -28.74 -13.26
N ASN A 554 -19.46 -29.85 -12.79
CA ASN A 554 -19.32 -30.35 -11.42
C ASN A 554 -18.19 -31.38 -11.25
N ALA A 555 -17.53 -31.79 -12.35
CA ALA A 555 -16.46 -32.76 -12.27
C ALA A 555 -15.21 -32.16 -11.60
N PRO A 556 -14.37 -32.99 -10.95
CA PRO A 556 -13.05 -32.55 -10.51
C PRO A 556 -12.22 -32.15 -11.74
N LEU A 557 -11.52 -31.02 -11.65
CA LEU A 557 -10.61 -30.59 -12.71
C LEU A 557 -9.30 -31.36 -12.59
N ASN A 558 -8.84 -31.93 -13.69
CA ASN A 558 -7.48 -32.43 -13.79
C ASN A 558 -6.59 -31.25 -14.22
N ILE A 559 -5.63 -30.86 -13.38
CA ILE A 559 -4.74 -29.73 -13.65
C ILE A 559 -3.34 -30.29 -13.93
N PRO A 560 -2.96 -30.42 -15.21
CA PRO A 560 -1.70 -31.04 -15.59
C PRO A 560 -0.50 -30.11 -15.31
N ARG A 561 0.53 -30.64 -14.64
CA ARG A 561 1.72 -29.87 -14.20
C ARG A 561 2.93 -29.98 -15.14
N ASN A 562 2.80 -30.70 -16.24
CA ASN A 562 3.86 -31.02 -17.20
C ASN A 562 4.00 -30.01 -18.36
N TYR A 563 3.32 -28.86 -18.29
CA TYR A 563 3.28 -27.88 -19.38
C TYR A 563 4.24 -26.69 -19.21
N SER A 564 4.99 -26.62 -18.10
CA SER A 564 6.03 -25.60 -17.92
C SER A 564 7.16 -25.81 -18.93
N THR A 565 7.87 -24.73 -19.26
CA THR A 565 9.06 -24.80 -20.12
C THR A 565 10.09 -25.78 -19.57
N ASP A 566 10.35 -25.76 -18.27
CA ASP A 566 11.26 -26.69 -17.60
C ASP A 566 10.81 -28.14 -17.75
N ALA A 567 9.52 -28.44 -17.57
CA ALA A 567 8.99 -29.80 -17.72
C ALA A 567 9.07 -30.30 -19.17
N ILE A 568 8.81 -29.42 -20.15
CA ILE A 568 8.88 -29.76 -21.57
C ILE A 568 10.34 -29.99 -21.98
N ASN A 569 11.26 -29.13 -21.55
CA ASN A 569 12.68 -29.26 -21.85
C ASN A 569 13.26 -30.52 -21.19
N ALA A 570 12.84 -30.86 -19.97
CA ALA A 570 13.24 -32.08 -19.28
C ALA A 570 12.71 -33.36 -19.94
N ALA A 571 11.53 -33.31 -20.58
CA ALA A 571 10.98 -34.45 -21.31
C ALA A 571 11.57 -34.62 -22.72
N ALA A 572 12.26 -33.61 -23.24
CA ALA A 572 12.95 -33.63 -24.53
C ALA A 572 14.42 -34.08 -24.43
N GLN A 573 14.96 -34.12 -23.20
CA GLN A 573 16.24 -34.72 -22.85
C GLN A 573 16.04 -36.20 -22.51
#